data_AF-A0A316YKX2-F1
#
_entry.id   AF-A0A316YKX2-F1
#
_cell.length_a   1.000
_cell.length_b   1.000
_cell.length_c   1.000
_cell.angle_alpha   90.00
_cell.angle_beta   90.00
_cell.angle_gamma   90.00
#
_symmetry.space_group_name_H-M   'P 1'
#
loop_
_entity.id
_entity.type
_entity.pdbx_description
1 polymer ?
#
loop_
_entity_poly.entity_id
_entity_poly.type
_entity_poly.pdbx_seq_one_letter_code
_entity_poly.pdbx_strand_id
1 'polypeptide(L)'
;MWFYNEDRIVYAIHGGPMAGRINFQKADYQCVRPGEIWQCNWLEETGTVCSLVYDIPNKKITTLLNFSKGHWENAEAAHGNKRNTADLERWRGLAKIGHQTDRFILNDQADILEAFQGQGDLEEIEMGWPTL
;
A
#
# COMPACT_ATOMS: atom_id res chain seq x y z
N MET A 1 -5.85 6.69 -2.79
CA MET A 1 -4.40 6.52 -3.04
C MET A 1 -3.95 7.65 -3.91
N TRP A 2 -2.80 8.23 -3.60
CA TRP A 2 -2.16 9.30 -4.36
C TRP A 2 -0.80 8.81 -4.86
N PHE A 3 -0.66 8.73 -6.18
CA PHE A 3 0.62 8.51 -6.86
C PHE A 3 1.37 9.85 -6.82
N TYR A 4 2.20 10.04 -5.77
CA TYR A 4 2.76 11.33 -5.38
C TYR A 4 3.74 11.87 -6.42
N ASN A 5 4.67 11.02 -6.84
CA ASN A 5 5.70 11.32 -7.82
C ASN A 5 6.20 10.02 -8.49
N GLU A 6 7.36 10.07 -9.15
CA GLU A 6 7.97 8.97 -9.90
C GLU A 6 8.31 7.73 -9.07
N ASP A 7 8.38 7.83 -7.74
CA ASP A 7 8.80 6.73 -6.89
C ASP A 7 8.11 6.68 -5.51
N ARG A 8 7.05 7.47 -5.28
CA ARG A 8 6.29 7.48 -4.02
C ARG A 8 4.79 7.36 -4.24
N ILE A 9 4.18 6.65 -3.31
CA ILE A 9 2.73 6.65 -3.09
C ILE A 9 2.40 7.10 -1.67
N VAL A 10 1.25 7.74 -1.52
CA VAL A 10 0.60 8.00 -0.22
C VAL A 10 -0.79 7.38 -0.27
N TYR A 11 -1.20 6.69 0.78
CA TYR A 11 -2.52 6.06 0.80
C TYR A 11 -3.09 5.97 2.20
N ALA A 12 -4.42 5.85 2.28
CA ALA A 12 -5.18 5.58 3.48
C ALA A 12 -6.20 4.47 3.20
N ILE A 13 -6.47 3.65 4.22
CA ILE A 13 -7.45 2.57 4.16
C ILE A 13 -8.65 2.95 5.02
N HIS A 14 -9.83 2.98 4.39
CA HIS A 14 -11.07 3.45 5.03
C HIS A 14 -12.05 2.30 5.37
N GLY A 15 -11.77 1.07 4.97
CA GLY A 15 -12.66 -0.07 5.17
C GLY A 15 -11.91 -1.39 5.33
N GLY A 16 -12.65 -2.43 5.71
CA GLY A 16 -12.11 -3.76 5.95
C GLY A 16 -11.21 -3.86 7.19
N PRO A 17 -10.48 -4.97 7.36
CA PRO A 17 -9.68 -5.25 8.56
C PRO A 17 -8.57 -4.22 8.84
N MET A 18 -8.14 -3.48 7.82
CA MET A 18 -7.03 -2.51 7.91
C MET A 18 -7.52 -1.05 7.94
N ALA A 19 -8.82 -0.83 8.17
CA ALA A 19 -9.39 0.52 8.26
C ALA A 19 -8.70 1.35 9.35
N GLY A 20 -8.26 2.56 9.02
CA GLY A 20 -7.51 3.44 9.93
C GLY A 20 -5.99 3.40 9.75
N ARG A 21 -5.48 2.65 8.75
CA ARG A 21 -4.07 2.69 8.34
C ARG A 21 -3.81 3.81 7.34
N ILE A 22 -2.83 4.67 7.63
CA ILE A 22 -2.35 5.75 6.74
C ILE A 22 -0.85 5.55 6.52
N ASN A 23 -0.43 5.49 5.26
CA ASN A 23 0.91 5.08 4.90
C ASN A 23 1.47 5.86 3.71
N PHE A 24 2.79 5.82 3.56
CA PHE A 24 3.50 6.25 2.37
C PHE A 24 4.64 5.28 2.11
N GLN A 25 4.98 5.08 0.83
CA GLN A 25 5.93 4.04 0.48
C GLN A 25 6.62 4.37 -0.84
N LYS A 26 7.89 3.95 -0.94
CA LYS A 26 8.54 3.87 -2.25
C LYS A 26 7.83 2.84 -3.09
N ALA A 27 7.48 3.22 -4.31
CA ALA A 27 6.81 2.37 -5.27
C ALA A 27 7.66 2.23 -6.54
N ASP A 28 7.56 1.06 -7.15
CA ASP A 28 8.10 0.79 -8.48
C ASP A 28 6.94 0.77 -9.49
N TYR A 29 7.10 1.49 -10.59
CA TYR A 29 6.08 1.65 -11.61
C TYR A 29 6.53 1.03 -12.93
N GLN A 30 5.66 0.20 -13.49
CA GLN A 30 5.85 -0.37 -14.82
C GLN A 30 4.68 0.03 -15.72
N CYS A 31 4.99 0.71 -16.82
CA CYS A 31 4.03 0.92 -17.89
C CYS A 31 3.80 -0.42 -18.60
N VAL A 32 2.59 -0.98 -18.48
CA VAL A 32 2.20 -2.24 -19.14
C VAL A 32 1.65 -1.93 -20.53
N ARG A 33 0.80 -0.90 -20.63
CA ARG A 33 0.27 -0.39 -21.89
C ARG A 33 0.14 1.13 -21.82
N PRO A 34 0.88 1.89 -22.66
CA PRO A 34 0.90 3.35 -22.59
C PRO A 34 -0.50 3.97 -22.61
N GLY A 35 -0.75 4.88 -21.67
CA GLY A 35 -2.03 5.57 -21.54
C GLY A 35 -3.18 4.74 -20.97
N GLU A 36 -3.00 3.44 -20.74
CA GLU A 36 -4.11 2.55 -20.38
C GLU A 36 -3.85 1.72 -19.12
N ILE A 37 -2.71 1.03 -19.03
CA ILE A 37 -2.43 0.09 -17.94
C ILE A 37 -1.08 0.36 -17.32
N TRP A 38 -1.08 0.52 -16.01
CA TRP A 38 0.11 0.66 -15.19
C TRP A 38 0.12 -0.37 -14.08
N GLN A 39 1.30 -0.87 -13.76
CA GLN A 39 1.54 -1.67 -12.57
C GLN A 39 2.33 -0.85 -11.55
N CYS A 40 1.92 -0.89 -10.28
CA CYS A 40 2.57 -0.25 -9.15
C CYS A 40 2.82 -1.32 -8.08
N ASN A 41 4.08 -1.47 -7.66
CA ASN A 41 4.51 -2.51 -6.73
C ASN A 41 5.31 -1.91 -5.59
N TRP A 42 5.14 -2.45 -4.37
CA TRP A 42 5.93 -2.03 -3.23
C TRP A 42 6.02 -3.10 -2.12
N LEU A 43 7.00 -2.89 -1.23
CA LEU A 43 7.18 -3.63 0.02
C LEU A 43 6.92 -2.70 1.20
N GLU A 44 6.22 -3.17 2.22
CA GLU A 44 5.93 -2.40 3.43
C GLU A 44 6.74 -2.86 4.63
N GLU A 45 6.86 -2.00 5.66
CA GLU A 45 7.54 -2.32 6.91
C GLU A 45 6.87 -3.42 7.73
N THR A 46 5.60 -3.73 7.44
CA THR A 46 4.92 -4.94 7.96
C THR A 46 5.43 -6.22 7.31
N GLY A 47 6.29 -6.13 6.31
CA GLY A 47 6.77 -7.22 5.47
C GLY A 47 5.80 -7.55 4.33
N THR A 48 4.68 -6.84 4.17
CA THR A 48 3.69 -7.10 3.12
C THR A 48 4.21 -6.69 1.76
N VAL A 49 4.00 -7.51 0.74
CA VAL A 49 4.28 -7.16 -0.66
C VAL A 49 2.95 -6.84 -1.33
N CYS A 50 2.88 -5.69 -1.97
CA CYS A 50 1.71 -5.22 -2.69
C CYS A 50 2.05 -5.12 -4.18
N SER A 51 1.18 -5.67 -5.02
CA SER A 51 1.16 -5.44 -6.45
C SER A 51 -0.22 -4.96 -6.85
N LEU A 52 -0.27 -3.86 -7.60
CA LEU A 52 -1.47 -3.22 -8.06
C LEU A 52 -1.39 -2.98 -9.56
N VAL A 53 -2.42 -3.36 -10.30
CA VAL A 53 -2.62 -2.98 -11.70
C VAL A 53 -3.74 -1.96 -11.76
N TYR A 54 -3.43 -0.78 -12.26
CA TYR A 54 -4.37 0.30 -12.52
C TYR A 54 -4.81 0.23 -13.99
N ASP A 55 -6.07 -0.12 -14.21
CA ASP A 55 -6.71 -0.17 -15.53
C ASP A 55 -7.53 1.11 -15.72
N ILE A 56 -6.94 2.08 -16.44
CA ILE A 56 -7.51 3.40 -16.65
C ILE A 56 -8.82 3.30 -17.48
N PRO A 57 -8.86 2.60 -18.64
CA PRO A 57 -10.07 2.50 -19.44
C PRO A 57 -11.26 1.88 -18.71
N ASN A 58 -11.01 0.82 -17.94
CA ASN A 58 -12.08 0.09 -17.25
C ASN A 58 -12.40 0.64 -15.85
N LYS A 59 -11.64 1.63 -15.37
CA LYS A 59 -11.76 2.17 -14.00
C LYS A 59 -11.68 1.07 -12.94
N LYS A 60 -10.73 0.16 -13.10
CA LYS A 60 -10.50 -0.96 -12.17
C LYS A 60 -9.11 -0.92 -11.58
N ILE A 61 -9.01 -1.41 -10.35
CA ILE A 61 -7.76 -1.78 -9.71
C ILE A 61 -7.78 -3.29 -9.49
N THR A 62 -6.77 -4.01 -9.96
CA THR A 62 -6.58 -5.45 -9.66
C THR A 62 -5.33 -5.60 -8.80
N THR A 63 -5.40 -6.39 -7.73
CA THR A 63 -4.29 -6.51 -6.78
C THR A 63 -3.87 -7.95 -6.51
N LEU A 64 -2.58 -8.12 -6.23
CA LEU A 64 -2.06 -9.21 -5.45
C LEU A 64 -1.44 -8.59 -4.18
N LEU A 65 -2.03 -8.91 -3.04
CA LEU A 65 -1.55 -8.53 -1.73
C LEU A 65 -1.01 -9.78 -1.03
N ASN A 66 0.27 -9.76 -0.68
CA ASN A 66 0.94 -10.88 -0.03
C ASN A 66 1.28 -10.48 1.40
N PHE A 67 0.30 -10.60 2.30
CA PHE A 67 0.41 -10.20 3.69
C PHE A 67 1.40 -11.07 4.44
N SER A 68 2.27 -10.47 5.24
CA SER A 68 3.04 -11.24 6.23
C SER A 68 2.09 -11.86 7.25
N LYS A 69 2.49 -12.98 7.87
CA LYS A 69 1.70 -13.63 8.93
C LYS A 69 1.37 -12.64 10.05
N GLY A 70 2.38 -11.90 10.52
CA GLY A 70 2.18 -10.87 11.54
C GLY A 70 1.14 -9.82 11.17
N HIS A 71 1.18 -9.30 9.93
CA HIS A 71 0.19 -8.33 9.47
C HIS A 71 -1.22 -8.92 9.38
N TRP A 72 -1.36 -10.11 8.80
CA TRP A 72 -2.66 -10.73 8.58
C TRP A 72 -3.35 -11.15 9.89
N GLU A 73 -2.63 -11.82 10.79
CA GLU A 73 -3.18 -12.34 12.05
C GLU A 73 -3.35 -11.25 13.12
N ASN A 74 -2.72 -10.08 12.96
CA ASN A 74 -2.76 -8.98 13.92
C ASN A 74 -3.12 -7.64 13.24
N ALA A 75 -4.20 -7.65 12.45
CA ALA A 75 -4.63 -6.51 11.63
C ALA A 75 -4.73 -5.18 12.38
N GLU A 76 -5.29 -5.18 13.60
CA GLU A 76 -5.40 -3.97 14.44
C GLU A 76 -4.05 -3.34 14.77
N ALA A 77 -3.01 -4.15 14.97
CA ALA A 77 -1.66 -3.65 15.23
C ALA A 77 -1.05 -2.97 13.99
N ALA A 78 -1.60 -3.17 12.79
CA ALA A 78 -1.19 -2.50 11.57
C ALA A 78 -1.95 -1.18 11.30
N HIS A 79 -2.92 -0.82 12.14
CA HIS A 79 -3.55 0.50 12.10
C HIS A 79 -2.57 1.60 12.53
N GLY A 80 -2.95 2.86 12.29
CA GLY A 80 -2.17 4.04 12.66
C GLY A 80 -1.56 4.75 11.46
N ASN A 81 -0.63 5.67 11.72
CA ASN A 81 -0.01 6.53 10.72
C ASN A 81 1.50 6.30 10.69
N LYS A 82 2.08 6.01 9.52
CA LYS A 82 3.53 5.79 9.38
C LYS A 82 4.38 6.96 9.90
N ARG A 83 3.83 8.18 9.86
CA ARG A 83 4.46 9.40 10.38
C ARG A 83 4.68 9.34 11.90
N ASN A 84 3.94 8.48 12.61
CA ASN A 84 4.14 8.21 14.01
C ASN A 84 5.19 7.10 14.20
N THR A 85 6.30 7.44 14.85
CA THR A 85 7.40 6.50 15.10
C THR A 85 6.98 5.24 15.86
N ALA A 86 6.03 5.34 16.79
CA ALA A 86 5.55 4.19 17.55
C ALA A 86 4.74 3.21 16.67
N ASP A 87 3.97 3.73 15.72
CA ASP A 87 3.23 2.91 14.76
C ASP A 87 4.21 2.22 13.79
N LEU A 88 5.19 2.97 13.27
CA LEU A 88 6.22 2.42 12.39
C LEU A 88 7.04 1.30 13.06
N GLU A 89 7.48 1.48 14.30
CA GLU A 89 8.21 0.45 15.05
C GLU A 89 7.33 -0.78 15.33
N ARG A 90 6.05 -0.57 15.66
CA ARG A 90 5.08 -1.67 15.82
C ARG A 90 4.95 -2.46 14.51
N TRP A 91 4.83 -1.79 13.37
CA TRP A 91 4.73 -2.44 12.06
C TRP A 91 5.99 -3.24 11.70
N ARG A 92 7.18 -2.71 11.98
CA ARG A 92 8.45 -3.45 11.85
C ARG A 92 8.49 -4.69 12.74
N GLY A 93 7.85 -4.65 13.90
CA GLY A 93 7.63 -5.81 14.76
C GLY A 93 6.80 -6.90 14.08
N LEU A 94 5.73 -6.53 13.38
CA LEU A 94 4.86 -7.49 12.67
C LEU A 94 5.61 -8.26 11.58
N ALA A 95 6.55 -7.61 10.88
CA ALA A 95 7.36 -8.27 9.85
C ALA A 95 8.23 -9.42 10.37
N LYS A 96 8.47 -9.49 11.69
CA LYS A 96 9.28 -10.52 12.34
C LYS A 96 8.47 -11.78 12.69
N ILE A 97 7.15 -11.76 12.52
CA ILE A 97 6.28 -12.89 12.85
C ILE A 97 6.06 -13.76 11.61
N GLY A 98 6.48 -15.02 11.71
CA GLY A 98 6.40 -16.01 10.64
C GLY A 98 7.54 -15.91 9.63
N HIS A 99 7.40 -16.60 8.50
CA HIS A 99 8.36 -16.59 7.39
C HIS A 99 7.67 -16.49 6.02
N GLN A 100 8.44 -16.48 4.93
CA GLN A 100 7.91 -16.20 3.58
C GLN A 100 6.79 -17.15 3.12
N THR A 101 6.81 -18.41 3.54
CA THR A 101 5.76 -19.37 3.18
C THR A 101 4.53 -19.34 4.08
N ASP A 102 4.53 -18.51 5.14
CA ASP A 102 3.34 -18.32 6.01
C ASP A 102 2.42 -17.21 5.51
N ARG A 103 2.78 -16.56 4.40
CA ARG A 103 2.07 -15.38 3.94
C ARG A 103 0.66 -15.70 3.47
N PHE A 104 -0.24 -14.76 3.70
CA PHE A 104 -1.60 -14.82 3.18
C PHE A 104 -1.67 -14.06 1.85
N ILE A 105 -1.96 -14.80 0.77
CA ILE A 105 -2.14 -14.23 -0.57
C ILE A 105 -3.61 -13.87 -0.74
N LEU A 106 -3.88 -12.59 -0.94
CA LEU A 106 -5.18 -12.05 -1.29
C LEU A 106 -5.12 -11.46 -2.70
N ASN A 107 -5.99 -11.94 -3.58
CA ASN A 107 -6.21 -11.36 -4.89
C ASN A 107 -7.61 -10.77 -4.92
N ASP A 108 -7.71 -9.48 -5.23
CA ASP A 108 -8.99 -8.79 -5.27
C ASP A 108 -9.02 -7.69 -6.33
N GLN A 109 -10.23 -7.31 -6.74
CA GLN A 109 -10.47 -6.25 -7.69
C GLN A 109 -11.43 -5.21 -7.10
N ALA A 110 -11.14 -3.93 -7.34
CA ALA A 110 -11.96 -2.81 -6.91
C ALA A 110 -12.34 -1.89 -8.09
N ASP A 111 -13.49 -1.25 -7.96
CA ASP A 111 -13.92 -0.14 -8.82
C ASP A 111 -13.26 1.17 -8.38
N ILE A 112 -12.76 1.93 -9.35
CA ILE A 112 -12.29 3.30 -9.13
C ILE A 112 -13.51 4.22 -9.17
N LEU A 113 -13.93 4.69 -8.00
CA LEU A 113 -15.05 5.61 -7.86
C LEU A 113 -14.68 7.03 -8.29
N GLU A 114 -13.46 7.47 -7.95
CA GLU A 114 -12.97 8.82 -8.23
C GLU A 114 -11.52 8.79 -8.71
N ALA A 115 -11.20 9.64 -9.70
CA ALA A 115 -9.86 9.85 -10.22
C ALA A 115 -9.66 11.32 -10.56
N PHE A 116 -8.69 11.96 -9.92
CA PHE A 116 -8.37 13.37 -10.11
C PHE A 116 -6.88 13.63 -9.81
N GLN A 117 -6.40 14.83 -10.14
CA GLN A 117 -5.04 15.25 -9.85
C GLN A 117 -4.96 15.96 -8.50
N GLY A 118 -3.91 15.67 -7.72
CA GLY A 118 -3.66 16.26 -6.41
C GLY A 118 -3.85 15.27 -5.25
N GLN A 119 -3.60 15.75 -4.03
CA GLN A 119 -3.56 14.92 -2.83
C GLN A 119 -4.94 14.45 -2.32
N GLY A 120 -6.01 15.15 -2.70
CA GLY A 120 -7.32 14.96 -2.07
C GLY A 120 -7.25 15.28 -0.58
N ASP A 121 -7.64 14.33 0.26
CA ASP A 121 -7.58 14.43 1.74
C ASP A 121 -6.30 13.82 2.34
N LEU A 122 -5.33 13.42 1.50
CA LEU A 122 -4.07 12.85 1.97
C LEU A 122 -3.05 13.94 2.30
N GLU A 123 -2.17 13.65 3.26
CA GLU A 123 -1.08 14.53 3.67
C GLU A 123 0.17 14.35 2.79
N GLU A 124 0.92 15.43 2.56
CA GLU A 124 2.23 15.40 1.91
C GLU A 124 3.27 14.60 2.71
N ILE A 125 4.40 14.31 2.07
CA ILE A 125 5.53 13.57 2.65
C ILE A 125 6.84 14.32 2.42
N GLU A 126 7.80 14.13 3.32
CA GLU A 126 9.17 14.55 3.08
C GLU A 126 9.94 13.43 2.37
N MET A 127 10.63 13.77 1.28
CA MET A 127 11.35 12.77 0.47
C MET A 127 12.51 12.09 1.21
N GLY A 128 13.01 12.70 2.30
CA GLY A 128 14.02 12.13 3.17
C GLY A 128 13.49 11.09 4.17
N TRP A 129 12.17 10.94 4.31
CA TRP A 129 11.60 9.95 5.23
C TRP A 129 11.86 8.53 4.72
N PRO A 130 12.23 7.60 5.63
CA PRO A 130 12.60 6.26 5.25
C PRO A 130 11.39 5.45 4.76
N THR A 131 11.63 4.68 3.70
CA THR A 131 10.74 3.64 3.19
C THR A 131 11.59 2.42 2.85
N LEU A 132 10.97 1.26 2.68
CA LEU A 132 11.64 0.09 2.07
C LEU A 132 11.80 0.23 0.55
#